data_AF-Q6AMG7-F1
#
_entry.id   AF-Q6AMG7-F1
#
_cell.length_a   1.000
_cell.length_b   1.000
_cell.length_c   1.000
_cell.angle_alpha   90.00
_cell.angle_beta   90.00
_cell.angle_gamma   90.00
#
_symmetry.space_group_name_H-M   'P 1'
#
loop_
_entity.id
_entity.type
_entity.pdbx_description
1 polymer ?
#
loop_
_entity_poly.entity_id
_entity_poly.type
_entity_poly.pdbx_seq_one_letter_code
_entity_poly.pdbx_strand_id
1 'polypeptide(L)'
;MVKVKLYALAKCSYSQSIKKIFSEFQVDYSCIEIDRLPVVELKQVLAAMRLLNSQVIFPIVVVGNQVIAGHNLQAIRDALGIRTEIAQLRDRLAVLAGKKGYCLNANREKTLRLLHALLLNRDRYGYMACPCRAASGRRERDLDIICPCLYRWADIAEYGSCYCGLYVAQEWDGVELEQIHVPERRVVECQ
;
A
#
# COMPACT_ATOMS: atom_id res chain seq x y z
N MET A 1 -3.92 -9.04 22.85
CA MET A 1 -4.75 -9.16 21.63
C MET A 1 -5.54 -7.88 21.44
N VAL A 2 -5.52 -7.31 20.24
CA VAL A 2 -6.35 -6.14 19.92
C VAL A 2 -7.79 -6.63 19.75
N LYS A 3 -8.73 -6.05 20.49
CA LYS A 3 -10.15 -6.41 20.35
C LYS A 3 -10.69 -5.83 19.04
N VAL A 4 -11.15 -6.70 18.15
CA VAL A 4 -11.79 -6.32 16.88
C VAL A 4 -13.30 -6.53 17.01
N LYS A 5 -14.09 -5.51 16.69
CA LYS A 5 -15.55 -5.61 16.61
C LYS A 5 -16.06 -5.12 15.26
N LEU A 6 -17.00 -5.85 14.67
CA LEU A 6 -17.69 -5.47 13.45
C LEU A 6 -19.17 -5.25 13.75
N TYR A 7 -19.67 -4.06 13.45
CA TYR A 7 -21.10 -3.76 13.40
C TYR A 7 -21.53 -3.83 11.94
N ALA A 8 -22.30 -4.85 11.60
CA ALA A 8 -22.64 -5.22 10.22
C ALA A 8 -24.15 -5.19 9.99
N LEU A 9 -24.54 -5.06 8.73
CA LEU A 9 -25.90 -5.34 8.25
C LEU A 9 -25.89 -6.72 7.60
N ALA A 10 -26.79 -7.62 8.01
CA ALA A 10 -26.76 -9.04 7.62
C ALA A 10 -26.80 -9.24 6.10
N LYS A 11 -27.53 -8.39 5.37
CA LYS A 11 -27.70 -8.48 3.91
C LYS A 11 -26.82 -7.52 3.09
N CYS A 12 -25.95 -6.74 3.72
CA CYS A 12 -25.15 -5.73 3.02
C CYS A 12 -23.88 -6.34 2.39
N SER A 13 -23.67 -6.12 1.08
CA SER A 13 -22.48 -6.58 0.35
C SER A 13 -21.16 -6.08 0.97
N TYR A 14 -21.12 -4.84 1.45
CA TYR A 14 -19.95 -4.29 2.14
C TYR A 14 -19.63 -5.02 3.44
N SER A 15 -20.66 -5.36 4.23
CA SER A 15 -20.49 -6.13 5.46
C SER A 15 -19.95 -7.53 5.16
N GLN A 16 -20.47 -8.19 4.12
CA GLN A 16 -20.00 -9.51 3.70
C GLN A 16 -18.55 -9.47 3.18
N SER A 17 -18.18 -8.42 2.46
CA SER A 17 -16.80 -8.20 1.99
C SER A 17 -15.81 -8.08 3.16
N ILE A 18 -16.16 -7.36 4.23
CA ILE A 18 -15.30 -7.24 5.42
C ILE A 18 -15.19 -8.58 6.16
N LYS A 19 -16.30 -9.31 6.35
CA LYS A 19 -16.29 -10.65 6.94
C LYS A 19 -15.39 -11.62 6.18
N LYS A 20 -15.38 -11.54 4.84
CA LYS A 20 -14.49 -12.35 3.99
C LYS A 20 -13.02 -12.05 4.27
N ILE A 21 -12.63 -10.78 4.37
CA ILE A 21 -11.26 -10.38 4.73
C ILE A 21 -10.89 -10.91 6.11
N PHE A 22 -11.78 -10.77 7.10
CA PHE A 22 -11.49 -11.26 8.46
C PHE A 22 -11.29 -12.78 8.49
N SER A 23 -12.07 -13.52 7.70
CA SER A 23 -11.90 -14.96 7.53
C SER A 23 -10.58 -15.31 6.82
N GLU A 24 -10.29 -14.65 5.69
CA GLU A 24 -9.08 -14.86 4.87
C GLU A 24 -7.79 -14.63 5.66
N PHE A 25 -7.77 -13.59 6.50
CA PHE A 25 -6.62 -13.25 7.34
C PHE A 25 -6.72 -13.80 8.77
N GLN A 26 -7.66 -14.70 9.05
CA GLN A 26 -7.86 -15.36 10.35
C GLN A 26 -7.91 -14.38 11.54
N VAL A 27 -8.56 -13.24 11.32
CA VAL A 27 -8.73 -12.20 12.32
C VAL A 27 -9.76 -12.67 13.34
N ASP A 28 -9.41 -12.67 14.62
CA ASP A 28 -10.37 -12.89 15.70
C ASP A 28 -11.20 -11.61 15.93
N TYR A 29 -12.52 -11.70 15.80
CA TYR A 29 -13.43 -10.55 15.94
C TYR A 29 -14.82 -10.95 16.44
N SER A 30 -15.50 -10.02 17.11
CA SER A 30 -16.93 -10.15 17.43
C SER A 30 -17.78 -9.42 16.38
N CYS A 31 -18.83 -10.08 15.86
CA CYS A 31 -19.77 -9.48 14.91
C CYS A 31 -21.12 -9.19 15.58
N ILE A 32 -21.64 -7.98 15.40
CA ILE A 32 -23.00 -7.58 15.81
C ILE A 32 -23.78 -7.21 14.55
N GLU A 33 -24.81 -7.99 14.24
CA GLU A 33 -25.73 -7.70 13.13
C GLU A 33 -26.86 -6.81 13.61
N ILE A 34 -26.70 -5.51 13.37
CA ILE A 34 -27.58 -4.47 13.91
C ILE A 34 -29.03 -4.60 13.44
N ASP A 35 -29.27 -5.13 12.24
CA ASP A 35 -30.60 -5.37 11.68
C ASP A 35 -31.33 -6.57 12.29
N ARG A 36 -30.65 -7.36 13.15
CA ARG A 36 -31.22 -8.50 13.87
C ARG A 36 -31.42 -8.23 15.36
N LEU A 37 -30.99 -7.07 15.85
CA LEU A 37 -31.12 -6.73 17.26
C LEU A 37 -32.55 -6.34 17.63
N PRO A 38 -33.01 -6.66 18.85
CA PRO A 38 -34.21 -6.05 19.42
C PRO A 38 -34.11 -4.52 19.46
N VAL A 39 -35.25 -3.84 19.35
CA VAL A 39 -35.32 -2.37 19.27
C VAL A 39 -34.59 -1.66 20.44
N VAL A 40 -34.65 -2.23 21.64
CA VAL A 40 -34.00 -1.67 22.83
C VAL A 40 -32.49 -1.70 22.70
N GLU A 41 -31.93 -2.85 22.31
CA GLU A 41 -30.48 -3.04 22.11
C GLU A 41 -29.97 -2.21 20.94
N LEU A 42 -30.72 -2.14 19.84
CA LEU A 42 -30.39 -1.31 18.69
C LEU A 42 -30.20 0.17 19.08
N LYS A 43 -31.12 0.72 19.90
CA LYS A 43 -31.00 2.11 20.38
C LYS A 43 -29.73 2.35 21.20
N GLN A 44 -29.35 1.39 22.06
CA GLN A 44 -28.14 1.48 22.87
C GLN A 44 -26.88 1.45 22.00
N VAL A 45 -26.81 0.53 21.03
CA VAL A 45 -25.69 0.44 20.09
C VAL A 45 -25.55 1.72 19.28
N LEU A 46 -26.64 2.24 18.72
CA LEU A 46 -26.63 3.48 17.95
C LEU A 46 -26.21 4.69 18.79
N ALA A 47 -26.63 4.76 20.06
CA ALA A 47 -26.20 5.82 20.97
C ALA A 47 -24.69 5.76 21.25
N ALA A 48 -24.15 4.57 21.52
CA ALA A 48 -22.72 4.37 21.70
C ALA A 48 -21.91 4.72 20.44
N MET A 49 -22.40 4.35 19.26
CA MET A 49 -21.74 4.70 17.99
C MET A 49 -21.71 6.19 17.72
N ARG A 50 -22.77 6.94 18.07
CA ARG A 50 -22.81 8.41 17.92
C ARG A 50 -21.79 9.14 18.79
N LEU A 51 -21.40 8.55 19.93
CA LEU A 51 -20.32 9.09 20.76
C LEU A 51 -18.94 8.86 20.15
N LEU A 52 -18.81 7.83 19.30
CA LEU A 52 -17.56 7.42 18.67
C LEU A 52 -17.37 8.02 17.27
N ASN A 53 -18.46 8.39 16.59
CA ASN A 53 -18.44 8.97 15.25
C ASN A 53 -19.66 9.88 15.03
N SER A 54 -19.45 11.04 14.40
CA SER A 54 -20.51 11.99 14.04
C SER A 54 -21.51 11.44 13.03
N GLN A 55 -21.14 10.41 12.26
CA GLN A 55 -22.02 9.73 11.30
C GLN A 55 -22.06 8.22 11.54
N VAL A 56 -23.26 7.69 11.77
CA VAL A 56 -23.47 6.24 11.97
C VAL A 56 -23.67 5.57 10.61
N ILE A 57 -22.55 5.22 9.96
CA ILE A 57 -22.52 4.58 8.64
C ILE A 57 -22.05 3.14 8.78
N PHE A 58 -22.92 2.18 8.43
CA PHE A 58 -22.58 0.76 8.46
C PHE A 58 -22.00 0.27 7.14
N PRO A 59 -21.08 -0.72 7.15
CA PRO A 59 -20.51 -1.38 8.34
C PRO A 59 -19.56 -0.48 9.16
N ILE A 60 -19.44 -0.72 10.47
CA ILE A 60 -18.45 -0.05 11.35
C ILE A 60 -17.50 -1.10 11.90
N VAL A 61 -16.20 -0.89 11.74
CA VAL A 61 -15.16 -1.73 12.33
C VAL A 61 -14.46 -0.96 13.45
N VAL A 62 -14.36 -1.58 14.62
CA VAL A 62 -13.62 -1.07 15.76
C VAL A 62 -12.40 -1.96 16.01
N VAL A 63 -11.21 -1.39 15.97
CA VAL A 63 -9.94 -2.08 16.21
C VAL A 63 -9.22 -1.37 17.36
N GLY A 64 -9.34 -1.91 18.58
CA GLY A 64 -8.87 -1.23 19.78
C GLY A 64 -9.57 0.12 19.98
N ASN A 65 -8.83 1.23 19.83
CA ASN A 65 -9.37 2.59 19.94
C ASN A 65 -9.72 3.22 18.57
N GLN A 66 -9.43 2.54 17.46
CA GLN A 66 -9.71 3.06 16.13
C GLN A 66 -11.12 2.65 15.69
N VAL A 67 -11.85 3.59 15.10
CA VAL A 67 -13.20 3.39 14.56
C VAL A 67 -13.19 3.72 13.07
N ILE A 68 -13.57 2.76 12.25
CA ILE A 68 -13.59 2.86 10.79
C ILE A 68 -15.03 2.65 10.34
N ALA A 69 -15.67 3.70 9.82
CA ALA A 69 -17.02 3.63 9.29
C ALA A 69 -17.03 3.43 7.77
N GLY A 70 -17.99 2.65 7.29
CA GLY A 70 -18.16 2.32 5.88
C GLY A 70 -17.22 1.22 5.36
N HIS A 71 -17.12 1.12 4.03
CA HIS A 71 -16.36 0.08 3.33
C HIS A 71 -14.92 0.51 3.00
N ASN A 72 -14.18 1.03 3.98
CA ASN A 72 -12.78 1.37 3.76
C ASN A 72 -11.86 0.17 4.04
N LEU A 73 -11.73 -0.73 3.06
CA LEU A 73 -10.95 -1.95 3.20
C LEU A 73 -9.46 -1.70 3.48
N GLN A 74 -8.91 -0.60 2.96
CA GLN A 74 -7.51 -0.26 3.19
C GLN A 74 -7.28 0.14 4.65
N ALA A 75 -8.10 1.05 5.18
CA ALA A 75 -8.02 1.45 6.59
C ALA A 75 -8.23 0.25 7.53
N ILE A 76 -9.14 -0.66 7.18
CA ILE A 76 -9.38 -1.89 7.96
C ILE A 76 -8.14 -2.79 7.97
N ARG A 77 -7.53 -3.04 6.81
CA ARG A 77 -6.28 -3.82 6.72
C ARG A 77 -5.15 -3.18 7.52
N ASP A 78 -4.97 -1.87 7.38
CA ASP A 78 -3.95 -1.12 8.10
C ASP A 78 -4.14 -1.20 9.62
N ALA A 79 -5.37 -1.01 10.11
CA ALA A 79 -5.69 -1.09 11.53
C ALA A 79 -5.49 -2.50 12.12
N LEU A 80 -5.74 -3.54 11.31
CA LEU A 80 -5.51 -4.94 11.68
C LEU A 80 -4.02 -5.35 11.58
N GLY A 81 -3.14 -4.45 11.14
CA GLY A 81 -1.74 -4.77 10.89
C GLY A 81 -1.50 -5.71 9.71
N ILE A 82 -2.52 -5.89 8.85
CA ILE A 82 -2.43 -6.65 7.61
C ILE A 82 -1.68 -5.78 6.60
N ARG A 83 -0.34 -5.85 6.62
CA ARG A 83 0.50 -5.12 5.66
C ARG A 83 0.42 -5.80 4.30
N THR A 84 0.04 -5.04 3.28
CA THR A 84 0.11 -5.51 1.89
C THR A 84 1.57 -5.73 1.49
N GLU A 85 1.81 -6.61 0.52
CA GLU A 85 3.16 -6.85 0.01
C GLU A 85 3.82 -5.55 -0.52
N ILE A 86 3.02 -4.64 -1.11
CA ILE A 86 3.46 -3.31 -1.53
C ILE A 86 3.96 -2.49 -0.34
N ALA A 87 3.23 -2.48 0.78
CA ALA A 87 3.64 -1.74 1.98
C ALA A 87 4.95 -2.32 2.54
N GLN A 88 5.07 -3.65 2.61
CA GLN A 88 6.30 -4.32 3.04
C GLN A 88 7.48 -4.03 2.09
N LEU A 89 7.25 -4.02 0.77
CA LEU A 89 8.27 -3.66 -0.21
C LEU A 89 8.71 -2.21 -0.03
N ARG A 90 7.76 -1.28 0.12
CA ARG A 90 8.04 0.15 0.36
C ARG A 90 8.92 0.33 1.59
N ASP A 91 8.55 -0.26 2.72
CA ASP A 91 9.28 -0.11 3.98
C ASP A 91 10.72 -0.65 3.85
N ARG A 92 10.89 -1.82 3.21
CA ARG A 92 12.22 -2.39 2.95
C ARG A 92 13.06 -1.48 2.04
N LEU A 93 12.49 -1.01 0.94
CA LEU A 93 13.22 -0.14 0.00
C LEU A 93 13.53 1.22 0.60
N ALA A 94 12.66 1.79 1.43
CA ALA A 94 12.90 3.04 2.14
C ALA A 94 14.09 2.91 3.11
N VAL A 95 14.15 1.83 3.89
CA VAL A 95 15.30 1.56 4.78
C VAL A 95 16.59 1.39 3.99
N LEU A 96 16.56 0.66 2.87
CA LEU A 96 17.74 0.46 2.02
C LEU A 96 18.18 1.75 1.33
N ALA A 97 17.23 2.58 0.89
CA ALA A 97 17.51 3.88 0.30
C ALA A 97 18.18 4.81 1.32
N GLY A 98 17.61 4.92 2.53
CA GLY A 98 18.14 5.78 3.59
C GLY A 98 19.57 5.43 3.98
N LYS A 99 19.90 4.13 4.09
CA LYS A 99 21.29 3.67 4.32
C LYS A 99 22.27 4.05 3.21
N LYS A 100 21.77 4.35 2.00
CA LYS A 100 22.58 4.75 0.84
C LYS A 100 22.55 6.27 0.57
N GLY A 101 21.89 7.06 1.43
CA GLY A 101 21.80 8.53 1.26
C GLY A 101 20.72 9.00 0.31
N TYR A 102 19.66 8.21 0.10
CA TYR A 102 18.54 8.54 -0.78
C TYR A 102 17.20 8.26 -0.08
N CYS A 103 16.11 8.81 -0.60
CA CYS A 103 14.75 8.49 -0.14
C CYS A 103 13.87 8.03 -1.30
N LEU A 104 12.67 7.55 -0.97
CA LEU A 104 11.63 7.27 -1.98
C LEU A 104 10.90 8.58 -2.31
N ASN A 105 10.40 8.68 -3.53
CA ASN A 105 9.66 9.85 -3.99
C ASN A 105 8.42 10.10 -3.08
N ALA A 106 8.27 11.36 -2.66
CA ALA A 106 7.20 11.80 -1.77
C ALA A 106 5.79 11.68 -2.42
N ASN A 107 5.71 11.71 -3.74
CA ASN A 107 4.46 11.48 -4.46
C ASN A 107 3.99 10.03 -4.26
N ARG A 108 3.03 9.87 -3.35
CA ARG A 108 2.53 8.57 -2.89
C ARG A 108 1.95 7.73 -4.02
N GLU A 109 1.17 8.34 -4.91
CA GLU A 109 0.53 7.63 -6.02
C GLU A 109 1.58 7.05 -6.97
N LYS A 110 2.55 7.87 -7.40
CA LYS A 110 3.65 7.44 -8.26
C LYS A 110 4.48 6.34 -7.61
N THR A 111 4.85 6.51 -6.35
CA THR A 111 5.62 5.51 -5.60
C THR A 111 4.88 4.18 -5.51
N LEU A 112 3.61 4.18 -5.10
CA LEU A 112 2.83 2.94 -4.99
C LEU A 112 2.62 2.27 -6.35
N ARG A 113 2.39 3.04 -7.42
CA ARG A 113 2.28 2.51 -8.79
C ARG A 113 3.56 1.81 -9.23
N LEU A 114 4.73 2.42 -8.99
CA LEU A 114 6.03 1.84 -9.35
C LEU A 114 6.34 0.58 -8.53
N LEU A 115 6.04 0.59 -7.23
CA LEU A 115 6.20 -0.59 -6.37
C LEU A 115 5.31 -1.75 -6.80
N HIS A 116 4.05 -1.47 -7.15
CA HIS A 116 3.14 -2.48 -7.69
C HIS A 116 3.69 -3.08 -8.99
N ALA A 117 4.18 -2.23 -9.91
CA ALA A 117 4.77 -2.70 -11.17
C ALA A 117 6.04 -3.54 -10.96
N LEU A 118 6.85 -3.25 -9.93
CA LEU A 118 8.00 -4.08 -9.56
C LEU A 118 7.59 -5.48 -9.08
N LEU A 119 6.53 -5.58 -8.28
CA LEU A 119 5.99 -6.87 -7.83
C LEU A 119 5.41 -7.66 -9.03
N LEU A 120 4.66 -7.01 -9.91
CA LEU A 120 4.16 -7.65 -11.14
C LEU A 120 5.32 -8.17 -12.02
N ASN A 121 6.39 -7.39 -12.18
CA ASN A 121 7.56 -7.83 -12.93
C ASN A 121 8.28 -9.00 -12.26
N ARG A 122 8.35 -9.02 -10.92
CA ARG A 122 8.86 -10.18 -10.17
C ARG A 122 8.01 -11.41 -10.42
N ASP A 123 6.69 -11.29 -10.37
CA ASP A 123 5.80 -12.43 -10.58
C ASP A 123 5.87 -12.93 -12.04
N ARG A 124 6.09 -12.02 -13.00
CA ARG A 124 6.20 -12.32 -14.44
C ARG A 124 7.54 -12.92 -14.86
N TYR A 125 8.65 -12.37 -14.38
CA TYR A 125 10.00 -12.71 -14.85
C TYR A 125 10.86 -13.42 -13.79
N GLY A 126 10.39 -13.49 -12.54
CA GLY A 126 11.15 -14.01 -11.41
C GLY A 126 12.06 -12.98 -10.72
N TYR A 127 12.08 -11.73 -11.19
CA TYR A 127 12.90 -10.65 -10.62
C TYR A 127 12.26 -9.27 -10.82
N MET A 128 12.59 -8.32 -9.95
CA MET A 128 12.05 -6.95 -9.99
C MET A 128 12.69 -6.11 -11.11
N ALA A 129 12.45 -6.45 -12.37
CA ALA A 129 12.89 -5.63 -13.52
C ALA A 129 12.31 -4.21 -13.41
N CYS A 130 13.10 -3.19 -13.75
CA CYS A 130 12.67 -1.80 -13.73
C CYS A 130 11.40 -1.62 -14.60
N PRO A 131 10.28 -1.11 -14.05
CA PRO A 131 9.01 -1.02 -14.79
C PRO A 131 9.02 0.03 -15.90
N CYS A 132 10.03 0.89 -15.94
CA CYS A 132 10.19 1.92 -16.97
C CYS A 132 11.21 1.52 -18.06
N ARG A 133 11.74 0.30 -18.01
CA ARG A 133 12.68 -0.23 -19.02
C ARG A 133 12.14 -1.53 -19.61
N ALA A 134 12.42 -1.76 -20.89
CA ALA A 134 12.07 -3.01 -21.54
C ALA A 134 12.92 -4.16 -20.97
N ALA A 135 12.27 -5.07 -20.24
CA ALA A 135 12.89 -6.30 -19.76
C ALA A 135 12.96 -7.32 -20.90
N SER A 136 14.09 -7.99 -21.04
CA SER A 136 14.25 -9.11 -21.98
C SER A 136 13.57 -10.40 -21.48
N GLY A 137 13.27 -10.47 -20.18
CA GLY A 137 12.75 -11.67 -19.51
C GLY A 137 13.83 -12.72 -19.23
N ARG A 138 15.10 -12.43 -19.57
CA ARG A 138 16.27 -13.25 -19.23
C ARG A 138 17.07 -12.53 -18.17
N ARG A 139 17.16 -13.14 -16.98
CA ARG A 139 17.79 -12.50 -15.81
C ARG A 139 19.21 -12.07 -16.09
N GLU A 140 19.98 -12.84 -16.86
CA GLU A 140 21.38 -12.54 -17.18
C GLU A 140 21.53 -11.25 -18.01
N ARG A 141 20.55 -10.96 -18.88
CA ARG A 141 20.54 -9.77 -19.75
C ARG A 141 19.94 -8.52 -19.10
N ASP A 142 19.26 -8.70 -17.97
CA ASP A 142 18.53 -7.64 -17.28
C ASP A 142 19.16 -7.26 -15.93
N LEU A 143 20.32 -7.83 -15.58
CA LEU A 143 21.01 -7.56 -14.30
C LEU A 143 21.19 -6.06 -14.02
N ASP A 144 21.44 -5.29 -15.06
CA ASP A 144 21.61 -3.83 -15.04
C ASP A 144 20.32 -3.09 -14.67
N ILE A 145 19.15 -3.64 -14.99
CA ILE A 145 17.83 -3.05 -14.75
C ILE A 145 17.04 -3.67 -13.59
N ILE A 146 17.57 -4.68 -12.90
CA ILE A 146 16.94 -5.21 -11.67
C ILE A 146 16.90 -4.10 -10.62
N CYS A 147 15.73 -3.77 -10.10
CA CYS A 147 15.56 -2.73 -9.11
C CYS A 147 16.16 -3.13 -7.75
N PRO A 148 17.00 -2.30 -7.13
CA PRO A 148 17.49 -1.02 -7.64
C PRO A 148 18.57 -1.17 -8.72
N CYS A 149 18.34 -0.57 -9.90
CA CYS A 149 19.17 -0.72 -11.09
C CYS A 149 20.55 -0.07 -10.96
N LEU A 150 21.49 -0.50 -11.80
CA LEU A 150 22.87 0.01 -11.86
C LEU A 150 22.93 1.53 -12.06
N TYR A 151 22.06 2.07 -12.90
CA TYR A 151 22.04 3.50 -13.30
C TYR A 151 21.59 4.46 -12.21
N ARG A 152 20.84 3.96 -11.21
CA ARG A 152 20.15 4.78 -10.21
C ARG A 152 21.10 5.75 -9.50
N TRP A 153 22.29 5.29 -9.13
CA TRP A 153 23.22 6.09 -8.34
C TRP A 153 23.69 7.33 -9.12
N ALA A 154 24.10 7.13 -10.37
CA ALA A 154 24.50 8.22 -11.26
C ALA A 154 23.31 9.13 -11.61
N ASP A 155 22.12 8.56 -11.83
CA ASP A 155 20.90 9.34 -12.09
C ASP A 155 20.57 10.28 -10.92
N ILE A 156 20.59 9.78 -9.68
CA ILE A 156 20.30 10.61 -8.51
C ILE A 156 21.39 11.65 -8.28
N ALA A 157 22.66 11.29 -8.46
CA ALA A 157 23.77 12.21 -8.27
C ALA A 157 23.74 13.39 -9.27
N GLU A 158 23.34 13.14 -10.52
CA GLU A 158 23.33 14.16 -11.57
C GLU A 158 22.00 14.91 -11.69
N TYR A 159 20.87 14.23 -11.48
CA TYR A 159 19.54 14.77 -11.74
C TYR A 159 18.63 14.78 -10.51
N GLY A 160 19.12 14.41 -9.32
CA GLY A 160 18.31 14.37 -8.09
C GLY A 160 17.25 13.26 -8.04
N SER A 161 17.08 12.48 -9.12
CA SER A 161 16.07 11.43 -9.24
C SER A 161 16.60 10.29 -10.13
N CYS A 162 16.22 9.06 -9.81
CA CYS A 162 16.46 7.94 -10.73
C CYS A 162 15.57 8.04 -11.98
N TYR A 163 15.92 7.33 -13.07
CA TYR A 163 15.16 7.34 -14.33
C TYR A 163 13.63 7.20 -14.18
N CYS A 164 13.14 6.27 -13.36
CA CYS A 164 11.69 6.08 -13.16
C CYS A 164 11.06 7.06 -12.14
N GLY A 165 11.88 7.81 -11.42
CA GLY A 165 11.47 8.70 -10.34
C GLY A 165 11.00 8.01 -9.06
N LEU A 166 11.42 6.75 -8.80
CA LEU A 166 11.13 6.06 -7.53
C LEU A 166 12.04 6.52 -6.38
N TYR A 167 13.33 6.69 -6.66
CA TYR A 167 14.34 7.13 -5.69
C TYR A 167 14.75 8.56 -6.02
N VAL A 168 14.90 9.38 -4.99
CA VAL A 168 15.32 10.79 -5.09
C VAL A 168 16.44 11.08 -4.09
N ALA A 169 17.18 12.16 -4.34
CA ALA A 169 18.23 12.60 -3.42
C ALA A 169 17.62 12.96 -2.05
N GLN A 170 18.38 12.75 -0.97
CA GLN A 170 17.86 12.97 0.39
C GLN A 170 17.46 14.43 0.66
N GLU A 171 18.09 15.38 -0.01
CA GLU A 171 17.71 16.80 -0.03
C GLU A 171 16.27 17.05 -0.51
N TRP A 172 15.67 16.08 -1.18
CA TRP A 172 14.35 16.16 -1.82
C TRP A 172 13.30 15.36 -1.01
N ASP A 173 13.64 14.96 0.22
CA ASP A 173 12.70 14.27 1.11
C ASP A 173 11.49 15.17 1.43
N GLY A 174 10.29 14.63 1.21
CA GLY A 174 9.03 15.38 1.37
C GLY A 174 8.74 16.40 0.27
N VAL A 175 9.59 16.57 -0.74
CA VAL A 175 9.36 17.49 -1.86
C VAL A 175 8.73 16.72 -3.04
N GLU A 176 7.57 17.17 -3.49
CA GLU A 176 6.99 16.67 -4.74
C GLU A 176 7.69 17.33 -5.93
N LEU A 177 8.25 16.49 -6.81
CA LEU A 177 9.06 16.97 -7.92
C LEU A 177 8.20 17.02 -9.17
N GLU A 178 8.20 18.18 -9.81
CA GLU A 178 7.89 18.27 -11.22
C GLU A 178 8.83 17.35 -12.00
N GLN A 179 8.39 16.85 -13.16
CA GLN A 179 9.11 15.83 -13.91
C GLN A 179 10.53 16.29 -14.27
N ILE A 180 11.52 15.88 -13.48
CA ILE A 180 12.93 16.00 -13.88
C ILE A 180 13.14 15.04 -15.03
N HIS A 181 13.60 15.58 -16.16
CA HIS A 181 13.99 14.75 -17.28
C HIS A 181 15.32 14.05 -16.95
N VAL A 182 15.26 12.74 -16.72
CA VAL A 182 16.43 11.88 -16.56
C VAL A 182 16.62 11.14 -17.88
N PRO A 183 17.74 11.32 -18.61
CA PRO A 183 17.99 10.60 -19.84
C PRO A 183 18.16 9.10 -19.59
N GLU A 184 17.78 8.28 -20.57
CA GLU A 184 18.01 6.84 -20.49
C GLU A 184 19.51 6.54 -20.68
N ARG A 185 20.16 6.04 -19.62
CA ARG A 185 21.58 5.64 -19.65
C ARG A 185 21.79 4.22 -20.18
N ARG A 186 20.73 3.39 -20.21
CA ARG A 186 20.81 2.04 -20.76
C ARG A 186 20.90 2.13 -22.28
N VAL A 187 22.07 1.80 -22.81
CA VAL A 187 22.23 1.54 -24.24
C VAL A 187 21.70 0.13 -24.50
N VAL A 188 20.53 0.05 -25.13
CA VAL A 188 20.01 -1.24 -25.59
C VAL A 188 20.62 -1.51 -26.95
N GLU A 189 21.48 -2.51 -27.06
CA GLU A 189 21.88 -3.01 -28.37
C GLU A 189 20.62 -3.56 -29.06
N CYS A 190 20.24 -2.97 -30.21
CA CYS A 190 19.24 -3.57 -31.09
C CYS A 190 19.80 -4.92 -31.55
N GLN A 191 19.33 -6.01 -30.95
CA GLN A 191 19.54 -7.38 -31.45
C GLN A 191 18.32 -7.81 -32.25
#